data_AF-A0A0P0PTS1-F1
#
_entry.id   AF-A0A0P0PTS1-F1
#
_cell.length_a   1.000
_cell.length_b   1.000
_cell.length_c   1.000
_cell.angle_alpha   90.00
_cell.angle_beta   90.00
_cell.angle_gamma   90.00
#
_symmetry.space_group_name_H-M   'P 1'
#
loop_
_entity.id
_entity.type
_entity.pdbx_description
1 polymer ?
#
loop_
_entity_poly.entity_id
_entity_poly.type
_entity_poly.pdbx_seq_one_letter_code
_entity_poly.pdbx_strand_id
1 'polypeptide(L)'
;MSTLGALNFQNAASPLMEQLIFFHDHSMTILILIITIVSYNLISTCTNTNIDQHMLESQPLELFWTIVPSFILIFIGLPSIRLLYLLDEVYKPSITIKTLGHQWYWSYEYSDFLNLEFDSYMLPQEDKTISTFRLLDVDNRTVIPINTQIRTLISATDVLHSWTVPSMGVKADAVPGRLNQVNF
;
A
#
# COMPACT_ATOMS: atom_id res chain seq x y z
N MET A 1 9.87 10.04 0.27
CA MET A 1 9.81 10.01 -1.21
C MET A 1 10.68 8.87 -1.72
N SER A 2 10.44 8.41 -2.95
CA SER A 2 11.28 7.40 -3.58
C SER A 2 12.68 7.94 -3.84
N THR A 3 13.67 7.08 -3.66
CA THR A 3 15.06 7.35 -4.04
C THR A 3 15.37 6.74 -5.40
N LEU A 4 16.36 7.27 -6.08
CA LEU A 4 16.78 6.75 -7.38
C LEU A 4 17.30 5.30 -7.23
N GLY A 5 16.79 4.38 -8.06
CA GLY A 5 17.16 2.97 -7.97
C GLY A 5 16.57 2.20 -6.77
N ALA A 6 15.56 2.75 -6.09
CA ALA A 6 14.90 2.05 -4.99
C ALA A 6 14.19 0.77 -5.48
N LEU A 7 14.43 -0.34 -4.78
CA LEU A 7 13.76 -1.64 -5.02
C LEU A 7 12.65 -1.92 -3.99
N ASN A 8 12.78 -1.38 -2.79
CA ASN A 8 11.87 -1.60 -1.66
C ASN A 8 10.88 -0.45 -1.49
N PHE A 9 9.96 -0.60 -0.53
CA PHE A 9 9.10 0.49 -0.09
C PHE A 9 9.90 1.71 0.42
N GLN A 10 9.24 2.86 0.40
CA GLN A 10 9.75 4.05 1.09
C GLN A 10 9.80 3.79 2.60
N ASN A 11 10.70 4.47 3.30
CA ASN A 11 10.76 4.42 4.76
C ASN A 11 9.38 4.77 5.35
N ALA A 12 8.92 3.93 6.27
CA ALA A 12 7.66 4.13 6.97
C ALA A 12 7.71 5.39 7.82
N ALA A 13 6.63 6.17 7.78
CA ALA A 13 6.38 7.34 8.59
C ALA A 13 5.16 7.17 9.52
N SER A 14 4.50 6.00 9.47
CA SER A 14 3.44 5.59 10.39
C SER A 14 3.68 4.16 10.90
N PRO A 15 3.19 3.79 12.10
CA PRO A 15 3.28 2.42 12.60
C PRO A 15 2.58 1.40 11.69
N LEU A 16 1.49 1.81 11.04
CA LEU A 16 0.73 0.97 10.11
C LEU A 16 1.55 0.64 8.85
N MET A 17 2.29 1.61 8.32
CA MET A 17 3.18 1.35 7.19
C MET A 17 4.33 0.41 7.57
N GLU A 18 4.85 0.50 8.80
CA GLU A 18 5.86 -0.44 9.28
C GLU A 18 5.31 -1.89 9.33
N GLN A 19 4.09 -2.08 9.84
CA GLN A 19 3.42 -3.39 9.83
C GLN A 19 3.15 -3.90 8.40
N LEU A 20 2.81 -3.01 7.46
CA LEU A 20 2.66 -3.36 6.04
C LEU A 20 3.99 -3.84 5.44
N ILE A 21 5.12 -3.21 5.78
CA ILE A 21 6.44 -3.64 5.33
C ILE A 21 6.77 -5.02 5.92
N PHE A 22 6.54 -5.25 7.21
CA PHE A 22 6.77 -6.57 7.82
C PHE A 22 5.89 -7.66 7.20
N PHE A 23 4.62 -7.36 6.93
CA PHE A 23 3.72 -8.30 6.27
C PHE A 23 4.18 -8.60 4.84
N HIS A 24 4.61 -7.58 4.10
CA HIS A 24 5.19 -7.76 2.77
C HIS A 24 6.40 -8.68 2.83
N ASP A 25 7.36 -8.43 3.72
CA ASP A 25 8.57 -9.23 3.82
C ASP A 25 8.25 -10.69 4.20
N HIS A 26 7.32 -10.91 5.13
CA HIS A 26 6.80 -12.24 5.45
C HIS A 26 6.22 -12.93 4.20
N SER A 27 5.36 -12.26 3.45
CA SER A 27 4.78 -12.84 2.22
C SER A 27 5.83 -13.12 1.14
N MET A 28 6.81 -12.23 0.97
CA MET A 28 7.87 -12.36 -0.02
C MET A 28 8.81 -13.52 0.30
N THR A 29 9.13 -13.75 1.58
CA THR A 29 9.96 -14.91 1.96
C THR A 29 9.30 -16.23 1.56
N ILE A 30 7.98 -16.35 1.77
CA ILE A 30 7.20 -17.53 1.37
C ILE A 30 7.15 -17.67 -0.15
N LEU A 31 6.91 -16.57 -0.89
CA LEU A 31 6.86 -16.59 -2.35
C LEU A 31 8.22 -16.99 -2.96
N ILE A 32 9.32 -16.45 -2.45
CA ILE A 32 10.68 -16.82 -2.88
C ILE A 32 10.92 -18.31 -2.61
N LEU A 33 10.50 -18.84 -1.46
CA LEU A 33 10.59 -20.27 -1.16
C LEU A 33 9.83 -21.12 -2.19
N ILE A 34 8.59 -20.75 -2.53
CA ILE A 34 7.81 -21.48 -3.54
C ILE A 34 8.50 -21.42 -4.91
N ILE A 35 8.93 -20.24 -5.35
CA ILE A 35 9.59 -20.05 -6.64
C ILE A 35 10.88 -20.89 -6.72
N THR A 36 11.68 -20.90 -5.66
CA THR A 36 12.92 -21.70 -5.61
C THR A 36 12.62 -23.20 -5.71
N ILE A 37 11.63 -23.72 -4.96
CA ILE A 37 11.23 -25.14 -5.04
C ILE A 37 10.71 -25.51 -6.43
N VAL A 38 9.84 -24.68 -7.01
CA VAL A 38 9.28 -24.93 -8.35
C VAL A 38 10.38 -24.87 -9.42
N SER A 39 11.25 -23.86 -9.37
CA SER A 39 12.37 -23.72 -10.31
C SER A 39 13.34 -24.90 -10.22
N TYR A 40 13.63 -25.38 -9.01
CA TYR A 40 14.45 -26.56 -8.80
C TYR A 40 13.82 -27.82 -9.40
N ASN A 41 12.52 -28.06 -9.16
CA ASN A 41 11.81 -29.19 -9.74
C ASN A 41 11.82 -29.15 -11.27
N LEU A 42 11.57 -27.97 -11.87
CA LEU A 42 11.63 -27.80 -13.32
C LEU A 42 13.02 -28.13 -13.87
N ILE A 43 14.08 -27.54 -13.31
CA ILE A 43 15.47 -27.82 -13.73
C ILE A 43 15.80 -29.30 -13.57
N SER A 44 15.40 -29.92 -12.46
CA SER A 44 15.61 -31.35 -12.21
C SER A 44 14.91 -32.20 -13.27
N THR A 45 13.65 -31.90 -13.61
CA THR A 45 12.92 -32.67 -14.64
C THR A 45 13.52 -32.49 -16.04
N CYS A 46 14.01 -31.30 -16.39
CA CYS A 46 14.67 -31.06 -17.68
C CYS A 46 16.05 -31.72 -17.81
N THR A 47 16.74 -31.94 -16.68
CA THR A 47 18.09 -32.52 -16.66
C THR A 47 18.08 -34.03 -16.41
N ASN A 48 16.96 -34.59 -15.95
CA ASN A 48 16.85 -36.00 -15.62
C ASN A 48 16.77 -36.86 -16.88
N THR A 49 17.65 -37.86 -16.97
CA THR A 49 17.72 -38.82 -18.08
C THR A 49 16.86 -40.07 -17.86
N ASN A 50 16.41 -40.31 -16.62
CA ASN A 50 15.62 -41.49 -16.29
C ASN A 50 14.15 -41.26 -16.64
N ILE A 51 13.67 -41.97 -17.66
CA ILE A 51 12.30 -41.86 -18.16
C ILE A 51 11.44 -42.95 -17.52
N ASP A 52 10.35 -42.55 -16.87
CA ASP A 52 9.24 -43.44 -16.51
C ASP A 52 7.99 -43.01 -17.30
N GLN A 53 7.38 -43.96 -18.01
CA GLN A 53 6.19 -43.74 -18.83
C GLN A 53 4.93 -44.37 -18.20
N HIS A 54 5.07 -45.10 -17.10
CA HIS A 54 3.99 -45.90 -16.52
C HIS A 54 3.23 -45.18 -15.40
N MET A 55 3.78 -44.08 -14.86
CA MET A 55 3.10 -43.26 -13.85
C MET A 55 2.04 -42.34 -14.49
N LEU A 56 0.80 -42.83 -14.59
CA LEU A 56 -0.33 -42.06 -15.11
C LEU A 56 -1.08 -41.25 -14.04
N GLU A 57 -1.17 -41.76 -12.82
CA GLU A 57 -1.87 -41.14 -11.70
C GLU A 57 -1.14 -41.39 -10.37
N SER A 58 -1.29 -40.46 -9.44
CA SER A 58 -0.77 -40.63 -8.07
C SER A 58 -1.62 -39.83 -7.09
N GLN A 59 -2.67 -40.48 -6.57
CA GLN A 59 -3.54 -39.89 -5.56
C GLN A 59 -2.79 -39.36 -4.31
N PRO A 60 -1.74 -40.02 -3.80
CA PRO A 60 -0.95 -39.47 -2.70
C PRO A 60 -0.22 -38.17 -3.05
N LEU A 61 0.27 -38.03 -4.29
CA LEU A 61 0.95 -36.83 -4.76
C LEU A 61 -0.04 -35.67 -4.94
N GLU A 62 -1.22 -35.98 -5.50
CA GLU A 62 -2.33 -35.02 -5.63
C GLU A 62 -2.78 -34.48 -4.28
N LEU A 63 -2.93 -35.37 -3.30
CA LEU A 63 -3.27 -34.98 -1.93
C LEU A 63 -2.18 -34.07 -1.34
N PHE A 64 -0.91 -34.42 -1.53
CA PHE A 64 0.23 -33.66 -1.02
C PHE A 64 0.27 -32.23 -1.56
N TRP A 65 0.23 -32.05 -2.88
CA TRP A 65 0.27 -30.71 -3.48
C TRP A 65 -1.01 -29.91 -3.30
N THR A 66 -2.09 -30.51 -2.78
CA THR A 66 -3.33 -29.80 -2.45
C THR A 66 -3.29 -29.29 -1.01
N ILE A 67 -2.83 -30.14 -0.09
CA ILE A 67 -2.74 -29.80 1.34
C ILE A 67 -1.63 -28.78 1.61
N VAL A 68 -0.45 -28.94 1.01
CA VAL A 68 0.70 -28.08 1.30
C VAL A 68 0.43 -26.59 0.96
N PRO A 69 -0.04 -26.23 -0.25
CA PRO A 69 -0.39 -24.84 -0.57
C PRO A 69 -1.52 -24.30 0.31
N SER A 70 -2.50 -25.14 0.68
CA SER A 70 -3.60 -24.74 1.55
C SER A 70 -3.09 -24.27 2.93
N PHE A 71 -2.13 -24.99 3.52
CA PHE A 71 -1.47 -24.54 4.76
C PHE A 71 -0.66 -23.26 4.55
N ILE A 72 0.09 -23.14 3.44
CA ILE A 72 0.85 -21.93 3.12
C ILE A 72 -0.07 -20.70 3.04
N LEU A 73 -1.23 -20.83 2.40
CA LEU A 73 -2.21 -19.74 2.32
C LEU A 73 -2.74 -19.33 3.69
N ILE A 74 -2.93 -20.27 4.63
CA ILE A 74 -3.31 -19.94 6.01
C ILE A 74 -2.21 -19.11 6.70
N PHE A 75 -0.93 -19.47 6.51
CA PHE A 75 0.20 -18.72 7.07
C PHE A 75 0.37 -17.31 6.51
N ILE A 76 -0.08 -17.05 5.28
CA ILE A 76 -0.13 -15.69 4.70
C ILE A 76 -1.42 -14.98 5.14
N GLY A 77 -2.55 -15.70 5.17
CA GLY A 77 -3.87 -15.13 5.42
C GLY A 77 -4.05 -14.63 6.86
N LEU A 78 -3.57 -15.36 7.86
CA LEU A 78 -3.72 -14.97 9.27
C LEU A 78 -3.08 -13.59 9.60
N PRO A 79 -1.81 -13.31 9.29
CA PRO A 79 -1.24 -11.98 9.53
C PRO A 79 -1.89 -10.90 8.67
N SER A 80 -2.32 -11.23 7.43
CA SER A 80 -3.03 -10.30 6.54
C SER A 80 -4.35 -9.81 7.15
N ILE A 81 -5.18 -10.74 7.62
CA ILE A 81 -6.49 -10.42 8.22
C ILE A 81 -6.28 -9.62 9.52
N ARG A 82 -5.31 -10.00 10.35
CA ARG A 82 -4.98 -9.23 11.56
C ARG A 82 -4.62 -7.78 11.23
N LEU A 83 -3.78 -7.56 10.20
CA LEU A 83 -3.37 -6.23 9.78
C LEU A 83 -4.55 -5.43 9.20
N LEU A 84 -5.44 -6.08 8.44
CA LEU A 84 -6.66 -5.44 7.94
C LEU A 84 -7.51 -4.87 9.08
N TYR A 85 -7.71 -5.62 10.16
CA TYR A 85 -8.46 -5.12 11.31
C TYR A 85 -7.73 -3.98 12.05
N LEU A 86 -6.40 -4.03 12.15
CA LEU A 86 -5.62 -2.93 12.75
C LEU A 86 -5.73 -1.64 11.94
N LEU A 87 -5.84 -1.74 10.60
CA LEU A 87 -6.03 -0.58 9.73
C LEU A 87 -7.44 0.03 9.87
N ASP A 88 -8.44 -0.79 10.15
CA ASP A 88 -9.84 -0.35 10.28
C ASP A 88 -10.21 0.14 11.69
N GLU A 89 -9.34 -0.09 12.68
CA GLU A 89 -9.57 0.40 14.05
C GLU A 89 -9.69 1.94 14.08
N VAL A 90 -10.87 2.40 14.50
CA VAL A 90 -11.15 3.83 14.64
C VAL A 90 -10.68 4.32 16.00
N TYR A 91 -9.44 4.79 16.04
CA TYR A 91 -8.92 5.58 17.16
C TYR A 91 -9.68 6.90 17.29
N LYS A 92 -9.69 7.50 18.49
CA LYS A 92 -10.18 8.87 18.69
C LYS A 92 -9.17 9.82 18.01
N PRO A 93 -9.51 10.46 16.88
CA PRO A 93 -8.57 11.36 16.23
C PRO A 93 -8.47 12.65 17.04
N SER A 94 -7.29 13.25 16.99
CA SER A 94 -7.05 14.57 17.57
C SER A 94 -7.44 15.70 16.62
N ILE A 95 -7.31 15.45 15.31
CA ILE A 95 -7.57 16.42 14.23
C ILE A 95 -8.25 15.69 13.07
N THR A 96 -9.24 16.34 12.48
CA THR A 96 -9.88 15.95 11.23
C THR A 96 -9.47 16.90 10.12
N ILE A 97 -9.04 16.35 8.98
CA ILE A 97 -8.72 17.10 7.77
C ILE A 97 -9.59 16.56 6.66
N LYS A 98 -10.31 17.43 5.96
CA LYS A 98 -11.00 17.05 4.74
C LYS A 98 -10.08 17.28 3.55
N THR A 99 -10.11 16.37 2.61
CA THR A 99 -9.34 16.43 1.37
C THR A 99 -10.29 16.23 0.20
N LEU A 100 -10.39 17.25 -0.64
CA LEU A 100 -11.26 17.25 -1.81
C LEU A 100 -10.42 17.20 -3.08
N GLY A 101 -10.64 16.17 -3.88
CA GLY A 101 -10.07 16.04 -5.21
C GLY A 101 -10.87 16.87 -6.21
N HIS A 102 -10.14 17.64 -7.02
CA HIS A 102 -10.65 18.36 -8.19
C HIS A 102 -9.78 17.98 -9.40
N GLN A 103 -10.21 18.35 -10.60
CA GLN A 103 -9.45 18.16 -11.83
C GLN A 103 -8.10 18.87 -11.73
N TRP A 104 -7.07 18.05 -11.49
CA TRP A 104 -5.65 18.40 -11.43
C TRP A 104 -5.18 19.20 -10.21
N TYR A 105 -5.94 19.22 -9.11
CA TYR A 105 -5.48 19.79 -7.83
C TYR A 105 -6.25 19.21 -6.64
N TRP A 106 -5.77 19.51 -5.44
CA TRP A 106 -6.42 19.12 -4.19
C TRP A 106 -6.77 20.35 -3.38
N SER A 107 -7.90 20.35 -2.68
CA SER A 107 -8.19 21.34 -1.65
C SER A 107 -8.28 20.67 -0.28
N TYR A 108 -7.81 21.37 0.75
CA TYR A 108 -7.74 20.88 2.13
C TYR A 108 -8.54 21.78 3.05
N GLU A 109 -9.38 21.19 3.90
CA GLU A 109 -10.23 21.90 4.87
C GLU A 109 -9.88 21.43 6.29
N TYR A 110 -9.52 22.39 7.15
CA TYR A 110 -9.24 22.19 8.58
C TYR A 110 -10.38 22.79 9.40
N SER A 111 -11.46 22.03 9.56
CA SER A 111 -12.68 22.46 10.25
C SER A 111 -12.52 22.62 11.77
N ASP A 112 -11.58 21.87 12.37
CA ASP A 112 -11.52 21.75 13.84
C ASP A 112 -10.92 22.98 14.56
N PHE A 113 -10.27 23.89 13.83
CA PHE A 113 -9.59 25.05 14.42
C PHE A 113 -10.16 26.39 13.96
N LEU A 114 -9.95 26.74 12.68
CA LEU A 114 -10.15 28.09 12.15
C LEU A 114 -10.97 28.11 10.85
N ASN A 115 -11.60 26.98 10.48
CA ASN A 115 -12.20 26.79 9.15
C ASN A 115 -11.24 27.22 8.03
N LEU A 116 -10.00 26.76 8.13
CA LEU A 116 -8.95 27.10 7.18
C LEU A 116 -9.10 26.20 5.95
N GLU A 117 -9.22 26.82 4.79
CA GLU A 117 -9.33 26.15 3.49
C GLU A 117 -8.29 26.72 2.52
N PHE A 118 -7.64 25.85 1.75
CA PHE A 118 -6.75 26.25 0.67
C PHE A 118 -6.65 25.18 -0.42
N ASP A 119 -6.29 25.65 -1.61
CA ASP A 119 -5.96 24.81 -2.76
C ASP A 119 -4.46 24.53 -2.82
N SER A 120 -4.12 23.33 -3.29
CA SER A 120 -2.77 22.82 -3.46
C SER A 120 -2.56 22.42 -4.91
N TYR A 121 -1.85 23.25 -5.65
CA TYR A 121 -1.45 23.04 -7.04
C TYR A 121 0.00 22.58 -7.14
N MET A 122 0.29 21.77 -8.16
CA MET A 122 1.67 21.42 -8.49
C MET A 122 2.44 22.65 -8.97
N LEU A 123 3.66 22.86 -8.46
CA LEU A 123 4.49 23.98 -8.88
C LEU A 123 4.86 23.86 -10.38
N PRO A 124 4.66 24.92 -11.19
CA PRO A 124 5.12 24.96 -12.56
C PRO A 124 6.63 24.73 -12.67
N GLN A 125 7.07 24.19 -13.81
CA GLN A 125 8.50 23.89 -13.98
C GLN A 125 9.38 25.14 -14.10
N GLU A 126 8.79 26.27 -14.46
CA GLU A 126 9.45 27.55 -14.61
C GLU A 126 9.79 28.18 -13.24
N ASP A 127 8.99 27.90 -12.21
CA ASP A 127 9.16 28.41 -10.85
C ASP A 127 10.04 27.53 -9.96
N LYS A 128 10.76 26.57 -10.56
CA LYS A 128 11.59 25.63 -9.81
C LYS A 128 12.80 26.31 -9.18
N THR A 129 12.95 26.12 -7.87
CA THR A 129 14.22 26.38 -7.17
C THR A 129 15.08 25.11 -7.16
N ILE A 130 16.39 25.24 -6.94
CA ILE A 130 17.35 24.12 -6.92
C ILE A 130 16.94 23.00 -5.93
N SER A 131 16.21 23.36 -4.87
CA SER A 131 15.73 22.44 -3.83
C SER A 131 14.39 21.75 -4.14
N THR A 132 13.73 22.09 -5.26
CA THR A 132 12.39 21.56 -5.56
C THR A 132 12.41 20.29 -6.38
N PHE A 133 11.47 19.40 -6.08
CA PHE A 133 11.28 18.14 -6.79
C PHE A 133 10.26 18.32 -7.93
N ARG A 134 10.72 18.04 -9.15
CA ARG A 134 9.90 18.08 -10.35
C ARG A 134 8.68 17.15 -10.21
N LEU A 135 7.48 17.71 -10.42
CA LEU A 135 6.17 17.03 -10.35
C LEU A 135 5.76 16.51 -8.95
N LEU A 136 6.47 16.89 -7.89
CA LEU A 136 6.13 16.47 -6.52
C LEU A 136 5.85 17.65 -5.60
N ASP A 137 6.55 18.77 -5.79
CA ASP A 137 6.31 19.94 -4.97
C ASP A 137 5.03 20.67 -5.40
N VAL A 138 4.34 21.17 -4.38
CA VAL A 138 3.11 21.96 -4.47
C VAL A 138 3.35 23.34 -3.88
N ASP A 139 2.50 24.29 -4.26
CA ASP A 139 2.50 25.65 -3.72
C ASP A 139 2.17 25.69 -2.22
N ASN A 140 1.08 25.03 -1.82
CA ASN A 140 0.58 24.97 -0.46
C ASN A 140 0.62 23.54 0.05
N ARG A 141 1.54 23.26 0.97
CA ARG A 141 1.67 21.94 1.59
C ARG A 141 0.66 21.77 2.72
N THR A 142 0.03 20.60 2.80
CA THR A 142 -0.80 20.17 3.93
C THR A 142 0.08 19.96 5.16
N VAL A 143 -0.06 20.82 6.17
CA VAL A 143 0.72 20.76 7.41
C VAL A 143 -0.06 19.99 8.46
N ILE A 144 0.58 18.98 9.03
CA ILE A 144 0.01 18.14 10.08
C ILE A 144 0.96 18.02 11.28
N PRO A 145 0.43 17.89 12.51
CA PRO A 145 1.28 17.63 13.67
C PRO A 145 1.87 16.22 13.63
N ILE A 146 3.08 16.08 14.17
CA ILE A 146 3.75 14.79 14.32
C ILE A 146 3.24 14.07 15.58
N ASN A 147 3.25 12.74 15.56
CA ASN A 147 2.87 11.87 16.70
C ASN A 147 1.44 12.09 17.22
N THR A 148 0.53 12.46 16.34
CA THR A 148 -0.89 12.66 16.67
C THR A 148 -1.76 11.86 15.71
N GLN A 149 -2.80 11.20 16.23
CA GLN A 149 -3.75 10.49 15.38
C GLN A 149 -4.55 11.50 14.56
N ILE A 150 -4.49 11.36 13.24
CA ILE A 150 -5.20 12.22 12.29
C ILE A 150 -6.26 11.39 11.59
N ARG A 151 -7.45 11.99 11.42
CA ARG A 151 -8.50 11.47 10.55
C ARG A 151 -8.54 12.30 9.28
N THR A 152 -8.41 11.66 8.13
CA THR A 152 -8.60 12.31 6.84
C THR A 152 -9.92 11.85 6.21
N LEU A 153 -10.74 12.82 5.82
CA LEU A 153 -12.00 12.60 5.10
C LEU A 153 -11.80 12.94 3.63
N ILE A 154 -11.87 11.95 2.76
CA ILE A 154 -11.49 12.04 1.36
C ILE A 154 -12.74 11.96 0.50
N SER A 155 -12.92 12.95 -0.38
CA SER A 155 -14.01 13.00 -1.37
C SER A 155 -13.56 13.75 -2.61
N ALA A 156 -14.40 13.85 -3.62
CA ALA A 156 -14.14 14.62 -4.84
C ALA A 156 -15.35 15.48 -5.19
N THR A 157 -15.12 16.57 -5.93
CA THR A 157 -16.18 17.46 -6.41
C THR A 157 -16.61 17.14 -7.85
N ASP A 158 -15.74 16.49 -8.63
CA ASP A 158 -15.94 16.28 -10.06
C ASP A 158 -15.87 14.80 -10.49
N VAL A 159 -14.69 14.23 -10.64
CA VAL A 159 -14.41 12.88 -11.12
C VAL A 159 -13.71 12.07 -10.04
N LEU A 160 -13.39 10.81 -10.34
CA LEU A 160 -12.64 9.95 -9.44
C LEU A 160 -11.19 10.41 -9.34
N HIS A 161 -10.71 10.56 -8.10
CA HIS A 161 -9.29 10.73 -7.78
C HIS A 161 -8.88 9.71 -6.71
N SER A 162 -7.61 9.70 -6.30
CA SER A 162 -7.15 8.86 -5.20
C SER A 162 -6.10 9.60 -4.40
N TRP A 163 -6.36 9.82 -3.11
CA TRP A 163 -5.42 10.49 -2.23
C TRP A 163 -4.47 9.46 -1.64
N THR A 164 -3.18 9.61 -1.91
CA THR A 164 -2.16 8.61 -1.61
C THR A 164 -0.91 9.25 -1.00
N VAL A 165 -0.49 8.75 0.16
CA VAL A 165 0.79 9.08 0.80
C VAL A 165 1.51 7.77 1.16
N PRO A 166 2.40 7.27 0.28
CA PRO A 166 2.97 5.92 0.43
C PRO A 166 3.75 5.69 1.73
N SER A 167 4.51 6.68 2.19
CA SER A 167 5.28 6.54 3.44
C SER A 167 4.39 6.43 4.69
N MET A 168 3.15 6.93 4.64
CA MET A 168 2.17 6.77 5.72
C MET A 168 1.34 5.50 5.58
N GLY A 169 1.49 4.74 4.48
CA GLY A 169 0.66 3.58 4.18
C GLY A 169 -0.79 3.92 3.83
N VAL A 170 -1.06 5.16 3.40
CA VAL A 170 -2.41 5.65 3.14
C VAL A 170 -2.68 5.72 1.64
N LYS A 171 -3.78 5.10 1.23
CA LYS A 171 -4.38 5.27 -0.10
C LYS A 171 -5.89 5.09 0.01
N ALA A 172 -6.65 6.09 -0.39
CA ALA A 172 -8.10 5.96 -0.51
C ALA A 172 -8.65 6.81 -1.66
N ASP A 173 -9.67 6.28 -2.31
CA ASP A 173 -10.29 6.92 -3.45
C ASP A 173 -11.15 8.10 -3.01
N ALA A 174 -11.07 9.17 -3.78
CA ALA A 174 -11.91 10.34 -3.70
C ALA A 174 -13.05 10.18 -4.70
N VAL A 175 -14.24 9.89 -4.21
CA VAL A 175 -15.41 9.57 -5.03
C VAL A 175 -16.46 10.68 -4.84
N PRO A 176 -16.95 11.31 -5.92
CA PRO A 176 -18.00 12.31 -5.82
C PRO A 176 -19.24 11.77 -5.12
N GLY A 177 -19.75 12.51 -4.13
CA GLY A 177 -20.92 12.11 -3.34
C GLY A 177 -20.67 11.03 -2.28
N ARG A 178 -19.43 10.57 -2.08
CA ARG A 178 -19.03 9.66 -1.01
C ARG A 178 -17.88 10.25 -0.20
N LEU A 179 -17.94 10.08 1.11
CA LEU A 179 -16.92 10.56 2.04
C LEU A 179 -16.22 9.34 2.66
N ASN A 180 -15.00 9.08 2.18
CA ASN A 180 -14.16 8.00 2.70
C ASN A 180 -13.34 8.49 3.88
N GLN A 181 -13.15 7.64 4.88
CA GLN A 181 -12.36 7.96 6.06
C GLN A 181 -11.10 7.10 6.09
N VAL A 182 -9.95 7.72 6.37
CA VAL A 182 -8.72 7.02 6.69
C VAL A 182 -8.11 7.62 7.94
N ASN A 183 -7.50 6.78 8.78
CA ASN A 183 -6.75 7.19 9.96
C ASN A 183 -5.28 6.83 9.80
N PHE A 184 -4.39 7.68 10.30
CA PHE A 184 -2.95 7.41 10.37
C PHE A 184 -2.28 8.18 11.51
#